data_AF-A0A2R6LQT1-F1
#
_entry.id   AF-A0A2R6LQT1-F1
#
_cell.length_a   1.000
_cell.length_b   1.000
_cell.length_c   1.000
_cell.angle_alpha   90.00
_cell.angle_beta   90.00
_cell.angle_gamma   90.00
#
_symmetry.space_group_name_H-M   'P 1'
#
loop_
_entity.id
_entity.type
_entity.pdbx_description
1 polymer ?
#
loop_
_entity_poly.entity_id
_entity_poly.type
_entity_poly.pdbx_seq_one_letter_code
_entity_poly.pdbx_strand_id
1 'polypeptide(L)'
;MDGGGSTNMTLAFELEALKRLARRIRQDFFSGPRGREESLENVKAQFDTERHVFVGVDNEDAELAATVEWEHLPIERAAEAADWELGDPKDGDEAAADDARDDWP
;
A
#
# COMPACT_ATOMS: atom_id res chain seq x y z
N MET A 1 1.14 12.12 -44.53
CA MET A 1 0.26 12.59 -43.45
C MET A 1 0.28 11.48 -42.42
N ASP A 2 1.23 11.59 -41.50
CA ASP A 2 1.55 10.56 -40.49
C ASP A 2 1.12 11.03 -39.10
N GLY A 3 0.75 10.06 -38.25
CA GLY A 3 0.85 10.23 -36.80
C GLY A 3 -0.45 10.37 -36.00
N GLY A 4 -1.49 9.59 -36.33
CA GLY A 4 -2.67 9.43 -35.47
C GLY A 4 -2.60 8.15 -34.64
N GLY A 5 -1.76 8.11 -33.60
CA GLY A 5 -1.67 6.92 -32.75
C GLY A 5 -0.64 7.01 -31.65
N SER A 6 -0.87 7.81 -30.60
CA SER A 6 -0.05 7.74 -29.39
C SER A 6 -0.74 8.35 -28.17
N THR A 7 -1.87 7.77 -27.78
CA THR A 7 -2.48 8.04 -26.46
C THR A 7 -3.07 6.76 -25.87
N ASN A 8 -3.58 5.87 -26.73
CA ASN A 8 -4.17 4.60 -26.29
C ASN A 8 -3.13 3.51 -25.90
N MET A 9 -1.86 3.64 -26.30
CA MET A 9 -0.83 2.62 -26.04
C MET A 9 -0.13 2.83 -24.68
N THR A 10 -0.05 4.07 -24.19
CA THR A 10 0.50 4.43 -22.87
C THR A 10 -0.38 3.89 -21.75
N LEU A 11 -1.70 4.10 -21.86
CA LEU A 11 -2.68 3.63 -20.87
C LEU A 11 -2.72 2.11 -20.71
N ALA A 12 -2.46 1.35 -21.78
CA ALA A 12 -2.43 -0.10 -21.74
C ALA A 12 -1.20 -0.65 -21.00
N PHE A 13 -0.04 0.03 -21.14
CA PHE A 13 1.20 -0.33 -20.46
C PHE A 13 1.11 -0.04 -18.96
N GLU A 14 0.53 1.09 -18.58
CA GLU A 14 0.28 1.47 -17.17
C GLU A 14 -0.64 0.47 -16.45
N LEU A 15 -1.72 -0.01 -17.11
CA LEU A 15 -2.65 -0.96 -16.50
C LEU A 15 -2.05 -2.37 -16.33
N GLU A 16 -1.22 -2.82 -17.27
CA GLU A 16 -0.51 -4.11 -17.13
C GLU A 16 0.58 -4.04 -16.06
N ALA A 17 1.28 -2.92 -15.94
CA ALA A 17 2.28 -2.68 -14.89
C ALA A 17 1.63 -2.70 -13.50
N LEU A 18 0.50 -2.00 -13.32
CA LEU A 18 -0.26 -2.00 -12.07
C LEU A 18 -0.72 -3.42 -11.66
N LYS A 19 -1.21 -4.20 -12.63
CA LYS A 19 -1.57 -5.62 -12.40
C LYS A 19 -0.36 -6.50 -12.10
N ARG A 20 0.85 -6.15 -12.55
CA ARG A 20 2.11 -6.87 -12.22
C ARG A 20 2.59 -6.52 -10.82
N LEU A 21 2.45 -5.28 -10.38
CA LEU A 21 2.79 -4.84 -9.02
C LEU A 21 1.97 -5.59 -7.95
N ALA A 22 0.65 -5.70 -8.16
CA ALA A 22 -0.25 -6.45 -7.29
C ALA A 22 0.07 -7.96 -7.16
N ARG A 23 0.92 -8.52 -8.05
CA ARG A 23 1.33 -9.92 -8.01
C ARG A 23 2.62 -10.17 -7.21
N ARG A 24 3.31 -9.11 -6.75
CA ARG A 24 4.63 -9.23 -6.09
C ARG A 24 4.58 -9.06 -4.56
N ILE A 25 3.51 -8.43 -4.03
CA ILE A 25 3.24 -8.36 -2.60
C ILE A 25 2.03 -9.23 -2.31
N ARG A 26 2.20 -10.27 -1.48
CA ARG A 26 1.05 -11.02 -0.98
C ARG A 26 0.34 -10.12 0.03
N GLN A 27 -0.78 -9.56 -0.36
CA GLN A 27 -1.64 -8.85 0.56
C GLN A 27 -2.27 -9.90 1.49
N ASP A 28 -1.86 -9.92 2.76
CA ASP A 28 -2.45 -10.84 3.76
C ASP A 28 -3.91 -10.50 4.07
N PHE A 29 -4.30 -9.24 3.87
CA PHE A 29 -5.64 -8.74 4.16
C PHE A 29 -6.25 -8.04 2.95
N PHE A 30 -7.17 -8.71 2.26
CA PHE A 30 -7.88 -8.12 1.14
C PHE A 30 -8.86 -7.06 1.65
N SER A 31 -8.68 -5.82 1.20
CA SER A 31 -9.74 -4.82 1.21
C SER A 31 -10.78 -5.25 0.17
N GLY A 32 -11.74 -6.08 0.58
CA GLY A 32 -12.88 -6.45 -0.26
C GLY A 32 -13.70 -5.21 -0.67
N PRO A 33 -14.90 -5.39 -1.26
CA PRO A 33 -15.77 -4.27 -1.64
C PRO A 33 -16.27 -3.42 -0.44
N ARG A 34 -15.84 -3.76 0.76
CA ARG A 34 -16.37 -3.32 2.05
C ARG A 34 -15.58 -2.18 2.69
N GLY A 35 -14.54 -1.69 2.03
CA GLY A 35 -13.76 -0.54 2.49
C GLY A 35 -12.73 -0.89 3.58
N ARG A 36 -11.93 0.12 3.94
CA ARG A 36 -10.80 -0.02 4.88
C ARG A 36 -11.27 -0.27 6.32
N GLU A 37 -12.31 0.44 6.76
CA GLU A 37 -12.88 0.32 8.10
C GLU A 37 -13.32 -1.11 8.44
N GLU A 38 -14.24 -1.69 7.65
CA GLU A 38 -14.73 -3.04 7.90
C GLU A 38 -13.58 -4.07 7.83
N SER A 39 -12.56 -3.81 7.00
CA SER A 39 -11.39 -4.67 6.91
C SER A 39 -10.60 -4.64 8.23
N LEU A 40 -10.35 -3.46 8.81
CA LEU A 40 -9.65 -3.33 10.09
C LEU A 40 -10.45 -3.92 11.25
N GLU A 41 -11.77 -3.71 11.29
CA GLU A 41 -12.64 -4.32 12.30
C GLU A 41 -12.58 -5.85 12.25
N ASN A 42 -12.60 -6.42 11.03
CA ASN A 42 -12.52 -7.85 10.83
C ASN A 42 -11.16 -8.42 11.24
N VAL A 43 -10.05 -7.72 10.94
CA VAL A 43 -8.72 -8.10 11.41
C VAL A 43 -8.66 -8.08 12.93
N LYS A 44 -9.14 -7.01 13.57
CA LYS A 44 -9.19 -6.89 15.03
C LYS A 44 -9.99 -8.02 15.68
N ALA A 45 -11.11 -8.42 15.08
CA ALA A 45 -11.94 -9.53 15.57
C ALA A 45 -11.29 -10.91 15.40
N GLN A 46 -10.45 -11.10 14.38
CA GLN A 46 -9.75 -12.36 14.13
C GLN A 46 -8.48 -12.54 14.96
N PHE A 47 -7.80 -11.43 15.29
CA PHE A 47 -6.53 -11.44 16.01
C PHE A 47 -6.66 -10.66 17.32
N ASP A 48 -6.93 -11.40 18.39
CA ASP A 48 -6.96 -10.88 19.75
C ASP A 48 -5.52 -10.62 20.23
N THR A 49 -5.09 -9.37 20.09
CA THR A 49 -3.77 -8.90 20.51
C THR A 49 -3.91 -7.64 21.33
N GLU A 50 -2.95 -7.39 22.20
CA GLU A 50 -2.95 -6.23 23.09
C GLU A 50 -2.82 -4.89 22.34
N ARG A 51 -2.28 -4.90 21.11
CA ARG A 51 -2.01 -3.69 20.35
C ARG A 51 -2.22 -3.89 18.85
N HIS A 52 -3.05 -3.04 18.27
CA HIS A 52 -3.24 -2.91 16.82
C HIS A 52 -2.75 -1.54 16.37
N VAL A 53 -1.88 -1.50 15.36
CA VAL A 53 -1.29 -0.26 14.83
C VAL A 53 -1.64 -0.13 13.36
N PHE A 54 -2.19 1.02 12.98
CA PHE A 54 -2.42 1.39 11.59
C PHE A 54 -1.38 2.42 11.16
N VAL A 55 -0.59 2.07 10.14
CA VAL A 55 0.42 2.98 9.57
C VAL A 55 -0.20 3.75 8.41
N GLY A 56 -0.35 5.06 8.56
CA GLY A 56 -1.04 5.93 7.62
C GLY A 56 -0.20 7.12 7.14
N VAL A 57 -0.69 7.83 6.13
CA VAL A 57 0.02 8.94 5.48
C VAL A 57 -0.67 10.30 5.66
N ASP A 58 -1.94 10.29 6.04
CA ASP A 58 -2.76 11.50 6.13
C ASP A 58 -3.69 11.51 7.35
N ASN A 59 -4.49 12.58 7.49
CA ASN A 59 -5.40 12.72 8.62
C ASN A 59 -6.63 11.81 8.50
N GLU A 60 -7.06 11.45 7.28
CA GLU A 60 -8.19 10.54 7.10
C GLU A 60 -7.84 9.14 7.64
N ASP A 61 -6.58 8.74 7.47
CA ASP A 61 -6.04 7.52 8.07
C ASP A 61 -6.02 7.56 9.60
N ALA A 62 -5.67 8.70 10.20
CA ALA A 62 -5.70 8.89 11.64
C ALA A 62 -7.13 8.85 12.21
N GLU A 63 -8.08 9.48 11.51
CA GLU A 63 -9.51 9.45 11.86
C GLU A 63 -10.09 8.03 11.75
N LEU A 64 -9.72 7.31 10.70
CA LEU A 64 -10.10 5.91 10.52
C LEU A 64 -9.58 5.03 11.65
N ALA A 65 -8.28 5.13 11.97
CA ALA A 65 -7.67 4.37 13.05
C ALA A 65 -8.36 4.65 14.39
N ALA A 66 -8.65 5.91 14.70
CA ALA A 66 -9.39 6.28 15.91
C ALA A 66 -10.79 5.67 15.95
N THR A 67 -11.49 5.61 14.82
CA THR A 67 -12.85 5.06 14.70
C THR A 67 -12.88 3.56 15.02
N VAL A 68 -11.88 2.81 14.56
CA VAL A 68 -11.76 1.37 14.83
C VAL A 68 -10.98 1.04 16.12
N GLU A 69 -10.56 2.08 16.86
CA GLU A 69 -9.74 2.01 18.07
C GLU A 69 -8.36 1.36 17.85
N TRP A 70 -7.75 1.63 16.70
CA TRP A 70 -6.36 1.29 16.38
C TRP A 70 -5.45 2.48 16.71
N GLU A 71 -4.22 2.19 17.13
CA GLU A 71 -3.20 3.23 17.27
C GLU A 71 -2.76 3.71 15.89
N HIS A 72 -2.77 5.02 15.63
CA HIS A 72 -2.24 5.58 14.40
C HIS A 72 -0.74 5.86 14.52
N LEU A 73 0.05 5.36 13.57
CA LEU A 73 1.47 5.67 13.43
C LEU A 73 1.74 6.29 12.05
N PRO A 74 2.23 7.54 11.96
CA PRO A 74 2.59 8.13 10.67
C PRO A 74 3.69 7.33 9.97
N ILE A 75 3.60 7.19 8.65
CA ILE A 75 4.54 6.42 7.84
C ILE A 75 5.98 6.92 8.01
N GLU A 76 6.17 8.23 8.17
CA GLU A 76 7.48 8.86 8.33
C GLU A 76 8.13 8.43 9.65
N ARG A 77 7.33 8.26 10.70
CA ARG A 77 7.81 7.74 11.99
C ARG A 77 8.15 6.26 11.90
N ALA A 78 7.36 5.49 11.16
CA ALA A 78 7.64 4.07 10.92
C ALA A 78 8.93 3.89 10.13
N ALA A 79 9.12 4.68 9.07
CA ALA A 79 10.32 4.66 8.24
C ALA A 79 11.57 5.06 9.03
N GLU A 80 11.52 6.14 9.82
CA GLU A 80 12.63 6.53 10.70
C GLU A 80 12.99 5.41 11.67
N ALA A 81 12.00 4.79 12.32
CA ALA A 81 12.23 3.69 13.26
C ALA A 81 12.86 2.46 12.59
N ALA A 82 12.61 2.26 11.29
CA ALA A 82 13.14 1.16 10.50
C ALA A 82 14.44 1.52 9.74
N ASP A 83 14.93 2.75 9.85
CA ASP A 83 16.02 3.30 9.04
C ASP A 83 15.74 3.17 7.52
N TRP A 84 14.48 3.38 7.13
CA TRP A 84 14.03 3.33 5.73
C TRP A 84 13.97 4.72 5.12
N GLU A 85 14.46 4.84 3.89
CA GLU A 85 14.23 6.01 3.06
C GLU A 85 12.83 5.90 2.43
N LEU A 86 12.04 6.97 2.56
CA LEU A 86 10.72 7.05 1.91
C LEU A 86 10.92 7.28 0.41
N GLY A 87 10.26 6.48 -0.41
CA GLY A 87 10.20 6.70 -1.87
C GLY A 87 9.29 7.87 -2.24
N ASP A 88 9.44 8.40 -3.44
CA ASP A 88 8.48 9.36 -3.98
C ASP A 88 7.14 8.64 -4.23
N PRO A 89 6.00 9.20 -3.81
CA PRO A 89 4.70 8.58 -4.02
C PRO A 89 4.35 8.39 -5.51
N LYS A 90 5.01 9.11 -6.43
CA LYS A 90 4.88 8.93 -7.88
C LYS A 90 5.84 7.88 -8.45
N ASP A 91 6.96 7.63 -7.76
CA ASP A 91 7.95 6.61 -8.12
C ASP A 91 7.64 5.25 -7.47
N GLY A 92 6.53 5.14 -6.74
CA GLY A 92 6.04 3.87 -6.16
C GLY A 92 5.81 2.75 -7.19
N ASP A 93 5.70 3.11 -8.47
CA ASP A 93 5.67 2.17 -9.60
C ASP A 93 7.08 1.73 -10.09
N GLU A 94 8.14 2.49 -9.79
CA GLU A 94 9.52 2.27 -10.29
C GLU A 94 10.45 1.62 -9.25
N ALA A 95 10.27 1.87 -7.95
CA ALA A 95 11.17 1.39 -6.89
C ALA A 95 11.15 -0.15 -6.67
N ALA A 96 10.14 -0.86 -7.16
CA ALA A 96 10.08 -2.33 -7.06
C ALA A 96 11.01 -3.07 -8.06
N ALA A 97 11.75 -2.34 -8.90
CA ALA A 97 12.60 -2.93 -9.93
C ALA A 97 14.00 -3.35 -9.45
N ASP A 98 14.54 -2.78 -8.36
CA ASP A 98 15.99 -2.86 -8.07
C ASP A 98 16.40 -3.48 -6.73
N ASP A 99 15.66 -4.45 -6.18
CA ASP A 99 16.32 -5.38 -5.27
C ASP A 99 15.61 -6.75 -5.25
N ALA A 100 16.18 -7.70 -5.98
CA ALA A 100 15.86 -9.11 -5.82
C ALA A 100 16.50 -9.59 -4.52
N ARG A 101 15.88 -9.27 -3.36
CA ARG A 101 16.24 -9.91 -2.10
C ARG A 101 15.73 -11.35 -2.10
N ASP A 102 16.61 -12.25 -2.55
CA ASP A 102 16.41 -13.72 -2.62
C ASP A 102 16.46 -14.39 -1.22
N ASP A 103 16.93 -13.66 -0.20
CA ASP A 103 17.22 -14.19 1.15
C ASP A 103 16.13 -13.93 2.20
N TRP A 104 14.87 -13.72 1.81
CA TRP A 104 13.77 -13.76 2.77
C TRP A 104 13.44 -15.23 3.11
N PRO A 105 13.47 -15.64 4.40
CA PRO A 105 13.24 -17.03 4.80
C PRO A 105 11.82 -17.55 4.49
#